data_AF-A0A3D5VCE1-F1
#
_entry.id   AF-A0A3D5VCE1-F1
#
_cell.length_a   1.000
_cell.length_b   1.000
_cell.length_c   1.000
_cell.angle_alpha   90.00
_cell.angle_beta   90.00
_cell.angle_gamma   90.00
#
_symmetry.space_group_name_H-M   'P 1'
#
loop_
_entity.id
_entity.type
_entity.pdbx_description
1 polymer ?
#
loop_
_entity_poly.entity_id
_entity_poly.type
_entity_poly.pdbx_seq_one_letter_code
_entity_poly.pdbx_strand_id
1 'polypeptide(L)'
;MINRTEKLVAASAIIFSAILWGFDGVYLTPNLFQLDVGFVVFMLHLIPFVLMNTFLYKEYRHLTEMNLSDLVTFFLIALFGGALGTLAIVRALFLVQFNHLSIVVLLQKLQPIFAIALAAVILKEK
;
A
#
# COMPACT_ATOMS: atom_id res chain seq x y z
N MET A 1 -14.34 -19.58 17.04
CA MET A 1 -13.20 -19.37 17.96
C MET A 1 -11.94 -19.66 17.16
N ILE A 2 -11.09 -18.66 16.89
CA ILE A 2 -9.88 -18.83 16.07
C ILE A 2 -8.91 -19.76 16.81
N ASN A 3 -8.48 -20.85 16.18
CA ASN A 3 -7.59 -21.84 16.78
C ASN A 3 -6.15 -21.29 16.92
N ARG A 4 -5.37 -21.82 17.85
CA ARG A 4 -3.97 -21.43 18.11
C ARG A 4 -3.11 -21.45 16.84
N THR A 5 -3.30 -22.44 15.97
CA THR A 5 -2.57 -22.53 14.69
C THR A 5 -2.90 -21.36 13.76
N GLU A 6 -4.16 -20.97 13.64
CA GLU A 6 -4.58 -19.83 12.81
C GLU A 6 -3.98 -18.52 13.33
N LYS A 7 -3.93 -18.35 14.66
CA LYS A 7 -3.27 -17.19 15.29
C LYS A 7 -1.77 -17.14 14.96
N LEU A 8 -1.10 -18.29 14.97
CA LEU A 8 0.33 -18.38 14.64
C LEU A 8 0.61 -18.07 13.17
N VAL A 9 -0.24 -18.56 12.25
CA VAL A 9 -0.12 -18.25 10.82
C VAL A 9 -0.33 -16.75 10.58
N ALA A 10 -1.38 -16.17 11.15
CA ALA A 10 -1.66 -14.74 11.02
C ALA A 10 -0.50 -13.87 11.57
N ALA A 11 -0.01 -14.19 12.77
CA ALA A 11 1.12 -13.48 13.36
C ALA A 11 2.39 -13.58 12.50
N SER A 12 2.68 -14.77 11.97
CA SER A 12 3.83 -14.99 11.09
C SER A 12 3.73 -14.18 9.80
N ALA A 13 2.54 -14.11 9.19
CA ALA A 13 2.29 -13.29 8.01
C ALA A 13 2.48 -11.79 8.27
N ILE A 14 2.00 -11.29 9.42
CA ILE A 14 2.19 -9.89 9.84
C ILE A 14 3.67 -9.58 10.01
N ILE A 15 4.41 -10.44 10.71
CA ILE A 15 5.86 -10.27 10.92
C ILE A 15 6.60 -10.24 9.59
N PHE A 16 6.30 -11.19 8.70
CA PHE A 16 6.93 -11.26 7.39
C PHE A 16 6.62 -10.01 6.53
N SER A 17 5.37 -9.56 6.52
CA SER A 17 4.97 -8.32 5.85
C SER A 17 5.68 -7.09 6.41
N ALA A 18 5.86 -7.00 7.73
CA ALA A 18 6.56 -5.88 8.36
C ALA A 18 8.04 -5.85 7.99
N ILE A 19 8.70 -7.02 7.90
CA ILE A 19 10.08 -7.14 7.43
C ILE A 19 10.20 -6.65 5.98
N LEU A 20 9.31 -7.08 5.09
CA LEU A 20 9.31 -6.65 3.69
C LEU A 20 9.08 -5.15 3.53
N TRP A 21 8.15 -4.58 4.28
CA TRP A 21 7.89 -3.14 4.26
C TRP A 21 9.09 -2.33 4.76
N GLY A 22 9.74 -2.77 5.85
CA GLY A 22 10.96 -2.16 6.36
C GLY A 22 12.14 -2.27 5.38
N PHE A 23 12.30 -3.43 4.75
CA PHE A 23 13.33 -3.66 3.73
C PHE A 23 13.18 -2.71 2.53
N ASP A 24 11.94 -2.52 2.05
CA ASP A 24 11.68 -1.59 0.95
C ASP A 24 12.05 -0.14 1.31
N GLY A 25 11.53 0.36 2.43
CA GLY A 25 11.73 1.76 2.85
C GLY A 25 13.16 2.10 3.28
N VAL A 26 13.91 1.14 3.83
CA VAL A 26 15.27 1.36 4.35
C VAL A 26 16.35 1.00 3.34
N TYR A 27 16.13 0.01 2.49
CA TYR A 27 17.15 -0.46 1.55
C TYR A 27 16.74 -0.29 0.09
N LEU A 28 15.60 -0.81 -0.35
CA LEU A 28 15.29 -0.91 -1.78
C LEU A 28 15.01 0.47 -2.42
N THR A 29 13.99 1.17 -1.94
CA THR A 29 13.55 2.46 -2.51
C THR A 29 14.63 3.56 -2.43
N PRO A 30 15.44 3.69 -1.35
CA PRO A 30 16.57 4.60 -1.32
C PRO A 30 17.60 4.38 -2.42
N ASN A 31 17.86 3.14 -2.81
CA ASN A 31 18.82 2.83 -3.90
C ASN A 31 18.28 3.20 -5.29
N LEU A 32 16.99 3.51 -5.41
CA LEU A 32 16.33 3.89 -6.67
C LEU A 32 16.18 5.41 -6.83
N PHE A 33 16.72 6.23 -5.91
CA PHE A 33 16.50 7.67 -5.86
C PHE A 33 16.94 8.46 -7.11
N GLN A 34 17.83 7.87 -7.91
CA GLN A 34 18.34 8.47 -9.15
C GLN A 34 17.39 8.27 -10.35
N LEU A 35 16.41 7.37 -10.22
CA LEU A 35 15.43 7.09 -11.26
C LEU A 35 14.25 8.07 -11.20
N ASP A 36 13.45 8.10 -12.26
CA ASP A 36 12.20 8.84 -12.23
C ASP A 36 11.22 8.22 -11.22
N VAL A 37 10.55 9.07 -10.44
CA VAL A 37 9.62 8.64 -9.39
C VAL A 37 8.43 7.88 -9.97
N GLY A 38 7.91 8.30 -11.13
CA GLY A 38 6.83 7.61 -11.81
C GLY A 38 7.23 6.20 -12.22
N PHE A 39 8.44 6.05 -12.78
CA PHE A 39 8.99 4.73 -13.11
C PHE A 39 9.15 3.82 -11.88
N VAL A 40 9.70 4.34 -10.78
CA VAL A 40 9.89 3.57 -9.54
C VAL A 40 8.54 3.09 -8.99
N VAL A 41 7.55 3.98 -8.91
CA VAL A 41 6.22 3.62 -8.41
C VAL A 41 5.52 2.63 -9.33
N PHE A 42 5.69 2.77 -10.65
CA PHE A 42 5.16 1.80 -11.60
C PHE A 42 5.79 0.41 -11.40
N MET A 43 7.11 0.32 -11.24
CA MET A 43 7.80 -0.94 -10.94
C MET A 43 7.39 -1.56 -9.60
N LEU A 44 7.21 -0.74 -8.57
CA LEU A 44 6.72 -1.16 -7.24
C LEU A 44 5.31 -1.78 -7.30
N HIS A 45 4.48 -1.41 -8.28
CA HIS A 45 3.18 -2.06 -8.50
C HIS A 45 3.28 -3.25 -9.47
N LEU A 46 4.07 -3.12 -10.53
CA LEU A 46 4.17 -4.14 -11.57
C LEU A 46 4.78 -5.45 -11.04
N ILE A 47 5.88 -5.38 -10.27
CA ILE A 47 6.57 -6.58 -9.78
C ILE A 47 5.67 -7.39 -8.84
N PRO A 48 5.09 -6.81 -7.77
CA PRO A 48 4.13 -7.53 -6.93
C PRO A 48 2.91 -8.02 -7.71
N PHE A 49 2.39 -7.22 -8.66
CA PHE A 49 1.26 -7.64 -9.49
C PHE A 49 1.57 -8.90 -10.30
N VAL A 50 2.72 -8.94 -10.99
CA VAL A 50 3.15 -10.12 -11.76
C VAL A 50 3.37 -11.32 -10.84
N LEU A 51 4.02 -11.12 -9.69
CA LEU A 51 4.27 -12.17 -8.70
C LEU A 51 2.94 -12.73 -8.18
N MET A 52 2.03 -11.87 -7.73
CA MET A 52 0.69 -12.25 -7.25
C MET A 52 -0.11 -12.99 -8.32
N ASN A 53 -0.02 -12.55 -9.58
CA ASN A 53 -0.74 -13.19 -10.68
C ASN A 53 -0.34 -14.66 -10.89
N THR A 54 0.88 -15.08 -10.51
CA THR A 54 1.31 -16.48 -10.65
C THR A 54 0.46 -17.47 -9.84
N PHE A 55 -0.14 -17.04 -8.72
CA PHE A 55 -0.95 -17.91 -7.86
C PHE A 55 -2.36 -17.38 -7.57
N LEU A 56 -2.66 -16.10 -7.82
CA LEU A 56 -3.97 -15.47 -7.60
C LEU A 56 -4.81 -15.27 -8.86
N TYR A 57 -4.38 -15.76 -10.03
CA TYR A 57 -5.14 -15.59 -11.28
C TYR A 57 -6.58 -16.10 -11.22
N LYS A 58 -6.88 -17.06 -10.33
CA LYS A 58 -8.24 -17.63 -10.16
C LYS A 58 -9.21 -16.63 -9.53
N GLU A 59 -8.71 -15.67 -8.77
CA GLU A 59 -9.53 -14.67 -8.08
C GLU A 59 -10.21 -13.71 -9.04
N TYR A 60 -9.74 -13.61 -10.29
CA TYR A 60 -10.40 -12.82 -11.33
C TYR A 60 -11.83 -13.26 -11.63
N ARG A 61 -12.23 -14.49 -11.26
CA ARG A 61 -13.63 -14.92 -11.37
C ARG A 61 -14.58 -13.99 -10.60
N HIS A 62 -14.14 -13.46 -9.47
CA HIS A 62 -14.96 -12.58 -8.63
C HIS A 62 -15.22 -11.22 -9.27
N LEU A 63 -14.40 -10.81 -10.26
CA LEU A 63 -14.65 -9.58 -11.01
C LEU A 63 -15.96 -9.66 -11.82
N THR A 64 -16.41 -10.86 -12.19
CA THR A 64 -17.67 -11.05 -12.92
C THR A 64 -18.91 -10.94 -12.04
N GLU A 65 -18.74 -11.02 -10.72
CA GLU A 65 -19.81 -10.93 -9.73
C GLU A 65 -20.00 -9.49 -9.22
N MET A 66 -19.11 -8.57 -9.60
CA MET A 66 -19.07 -7.20 -9.10
C MET A 66 -20.00 -6.26 -9.86
N ASN A 67 -20.65 -5.35 -9.13
CA ASN A 67 -21.46 -4.29 -9.71
C ASN A 67 -20.60 -3.06 -10.03
N LEU A 68 -21.16 -2.11 -10.78
CA LEU A 68 -20.47 -0.86 -11.14
C LEU A 68 -19.99 -0.07 -9.91
N SER A 69 -20.78 -0.07 -8.83
CA SER A 69 -20.39 0.57 -7.57
C SER A 69 -19.14 -0.04 -6.95
N ASP A 70 -18.99 -1.36 -7.03
CA ASP A 70 -17.81 -2.05 -6.52
C ASP A 70 -16.60 -1.70 -7.39
N LEU A 71 -16.77 -1.72 -8.72
CA LEU A 71 -15.70 -1.34 -9.65
C LEU A 71 -15.21 0.10 -9.43
N VAL A 72 -16.13 1.05 -9.24
CA VAL A 72 -15.78 2.44 -8.92
C VAL A 72 -15.05 2.52 -7.58
N THR A 73 -15.50 1.79 -6.56
CA THR A 73 -14.83 1.75 -5.26
C THR A 73 -13.40 1.22 -5.38
N PHE A 74 -13.20 0.09 -6.08
CA PHE A 74 -11.88 -0.47 -6.34
C PHE A 74 -10.98 0.50 -7.12
N PHE A 75 -11.53 1.17 -8.14
CA PHE A 75 -10.81 2.18 -8.90
C PHE A 75 -10.36 3.35 -8.01
N LEU A 76 -11.24 3.87 -7.15
CA LEU A 76 -10.90 4.97 -6.25
C LEU A 76 -9.82 4.57 -5.24
N ILE A 77 -9.90 3.35 -4.68
CA ILE A 77 -8.88 2.82 -3.77
C ILE A 77 -7.53 2.70 -4.49
N ALA A 78 -7.53 2.12 -5.70
CA ALA A 78 -6.33 1.97 -6.52
C ALA A 78 -5.73 3.32 -6.94
N LEU A 79 -6.57 4.31 -7.25
CA LEU A 79 -6.13 5.65 -7.67
C LEU A 79 -5.55 6.45 -6.50
N PHE A 80 -6.31 6.61 -5.41
CA PHE A 80 -5.92 7.49 -4.30
C PHE A 80 -4.90 6.84 -3.36
N GLY A 81 -5.19 5.62 -2.90
CA GLY A 81 -4.32 4.90 -1.97
C GLY A 81 -3.13 4.26 -2.67
N GLY A 82 -3.39 3.59 -3.81
CA GLY A 82 -2.36 2.90 -4.58
C GLY A 82 -1.44 3.86 -5.33
N ALA A 83 -1.93 4.49 -6.39
CA ALA A 83 -1.11 5.27 -7.31
C ALA A 83 -0.68 6.62 -6.72
N LEU A 84 -1.63 7.51 -6.40
CA LEU A 84 -1.35 8.88 -5.96
C LEU A 84 -0.65 8.92 -4.59
N GLY A 85 -1.11 8.10 -3.65
CA GLY A 85 -0.49 7.97 -2.32
C GLY A 85 0.97 7.53 -2.40
N THR A 86 1.26 6.47 -3.17
CA THR A 86 2.63 5.97 -3.33
C THR A 86 3.51 6.97 -4.09
N LEU A 87 2.99 7.62 -5.14
CA LEU A 87 3.69 8.71 -5.84
C LEU A 87 4.08 9.84 -4.89
N ALA A 88 3.15 10.30 -4.05
CA ALA A 88 3.41 11.37 -3.09
C ALA A 88 4.49 10.95 -2.07
N ILE A 89 4.42 9.73 -1.55
CA ILE A 89 5.38 9.19 -0.57
C ILE A 89 6.78 9.07 -1.18
N VAL A 90 6.91 8.40 -2.33
CA VAL A 90 8.21 8.18 -2.98
C VAL A 90 8.78 9.53 -3.43
N ARG A 91 7.96 10.45 -3.94
CA ARG A 91 8.39 11.80 -4.28
C ARG A 91 8.92 12.55 -3.07
N ALA A 92 8.22 12.50 -1.94
CA ALA A 92 8.66 13.14 -0.69
C ALA A 92 9.99 12.56 -0.20
N LEU A 93 10.17 11.23 -0.27
CA LEU A 93 11.42 10.56 0.10
C LEU A 93 12.60 10.98 -0.79
N PHE A 94 12.37 11.10 -2.09
CA PHE A 94 13.41 11.52 -3.04
C PHE A 94 13.79 12.99 -2.84
N LEU A 95 12.83 13.86 -2.53
CA LEU A 95 13.07 15.28 -2.26
C LEU A 95 13.96 15.50 -1.03
N VAL A 96 13.83 14.67 0.00
CA VAL A 96 14.68 14.74 1.19
C VAL A 96 15.98 13.92 1.05
N GLN A 97 16.26 13.38 -0.13
CA GLN A 97 17.42 12.50 -0.42
C GLN A 97 17.59 11.40 0.63
N PHE A 98 16.50 10.90 1.20
CA PHE A 98 16.49 9.89 2.27
C PHE A 98 17.25 10.28 3.57
N ASN A 99 17.85 11.47 3.68
CA ASN A 99 18.50 11.97 4.90
C ASN A 99 17.52 12.10 6.08
N HIS A 100 16.23 12.27 5.78
CA HIS A 100 15.16 12.42 6.76
C HIS A 100 14.03 11.40 6.56
N LEU A 101 14.38 10.12 6.32
CA LEU A 101 13.43 9.02 6.19
C LEU A 101 12.36 9.05 7.31
N SER A 102 12.79 9.24 8.55
CA SER A 102 11.91 9.29 9.72
C SER A 102 10.85 10.37 9.63
N ILE A 103 11.13 11.54 9.06
CA ILE A 103 10.14 12.63 8.98
C ILE A 103 9.01 12.24 8.05
N VAL A 104 9.34 11.74 6.85
CA VAL A 104 8.34 11.33 5.86
C VAL A 104 7.50 10.17 6.39
N VAL A 105 8.13 9.19 7.05
CA VAL A 105 7.43 8.06 7.66
C VAL A 105 6.54 8.49 8.83
N LEU A 106 6.99 9.41 9.68
CA LEU A 106 6.19 9.94 10.78
C LEU A 106 4.98 10.72 10.28
N LEU A 107 5.14 11.54 9.23
CA LEU A 107 4.02 12.22 8.58
C LEU A 107 3.00 11.23 8.01
N GLN A 108 3.44 10.10 7.44
CA GLN A 108 2.54 9.04 7.00
C GLN A 108 1.78 8.36 8.14
N LYS A 109 2.34 8.30 9.36
CA LYS A 109 1.61 7.74 10.52
C LYS A 109 0.43 8.62 10.95
N LEU A 110 0.25 9.81 10.38
CA LEU A 110 -0.95 10.64 10.55
C LEU A 110 -2.14 10.18 9.70
N GLN A 111 -1.96 9.22 8.77
CA GLN A 111 -3.05 8.65 7.95
C GLN A 111 -4.32 8.31 8.74
N PRO A 112 -4.27 7.70 9.95
CA PRO A 112 -5.46 7.39 10.73
C PRO A 112 -6.31 8.62 11.09
N ILE A 113 -5.68 9.78 11.31
CA ILE A 113 -6.40 11.03 11.62
C ILE A 113 -7.24 11.45 10.42
N PHE A 114 -6.67 11.41 9.22
CA PHE A 114 -7.39 11.72 7.99
C PHE A 114 -8.47 10.68 7.69
N ALA A 115 -8.20 9.39 7.93
CA ALA A 115 -9.20 8.34 7.74
C ALA A 115 -10.43 8.55 8.64
N ILE A 116 -10.22 8.83 9.93
CA ILE A 116 -11.30 9.10 10.89
C ILE A 116 -12.06 10.38 10.51
N ALA A 117 -11.34 11.47 10.18
CA ALA A 117 -11.97 12.72 9.79
C ALA A 117 -12.80 12.58 8.51
N LEU A 118 -12.30 11.87 7.51
CA LEU A 118 -13.01 11.62 6.26
C LEU A 118 -14.20 10.68 6.47
N ALA A 119 -14.08 9.67 7.35
CA ALA A 119 -15.21 8.82 7.72
C ALA A 119 -16.33 9.64 8.38
N ALA A 120 -15.98 10.54 9.31
CA ALA A 120 -16.95 11.43 9.94
C ALA A 120 -17.65 12.36 8.94
N VAL A 121 -16.94 12.85 7.92
CA VAL A 121 -17.52 13.76 6.91
C VAL A 121 -18.32 13.02 5.83
N ILE A 122 -17.78 11.93 5.28
CA ILE A 122 -18.33 11.22 4.12
C ILE A 122 -19.39 10.20 4.56
N LEU A 123 -19.06 9.36 5.55
CA LEU A 123 -19.96 8.31 6.07
C LEU A 123 -20.91 8.86 7.15
N LYS A 124 -20.65 10.06 7.67
CA LYS A 124 -21.41 10.69 8.77
C LYS A 124 -21.38 9.86 10.05
N GLU A 125 -20.28 9.14 10.26
CA GLU A 125 -19.99 8.43 11.51
C GLU A 125 -19.70 9.46 12.62
N LYS A 126 -20.12 9.16 13.85
CA LYS A 126 -19.95 10.03 15.03
C LYS A 126 -18.91 9.48 15.98
#